data_AF-A0A965VNL8-F1
#
_entry.id   AF-A0A965VNL8-F1
#
_cell.length_a   1.000
_cell.length_b   1.000
_cell.length_c   1.000
_cell.angle_alpha   90.00
_cell.angle_beta   90.00
_cell.angle_gamma   90.00
#
_symmetry.space_group_name_H-M   'P 1'
#
loop_
_entity.id
_entity.type
_entity.pdbx_description
1 polymer ?
#
loop_
_entity_poly.entity_id
_entity_poly.type
_entity_poly.pdbx_seq_one_letter_code
_entity_poly.pdbx_strand_id
1 'polypeptide(L)'
;MTKYQPPADPKAPWRIVLCTDGARDAAIDEDRCDAATLVDYVMSRDPAMIASAVPLRDGIAVTWWTLAPLSFAFVTELLARETSPERQRILAARAALVRVEGPMGEGLNLDAREPGVGGMSLLVASEVERVYQSCGYGGVLELGDTALVRARLRPGARGPFGLCR
;
A
#
# COMPACT_ATOMS: atom_id res chain seq x y z
N MET A 1 2.43 20.65 23.97
CA MET A 1 1.22 20.48 23.12
C MET A 1 1.64 20.62 21.66
N THR A 2 1.88 19.50 21.00
CA THR A 2 2.24 19.46 19.57
C THR A 2 1.01 19.85 18.76
N LYS A 3 1.13 20.84 17.88
CA LYS A 3 0.05 21.33 17.02
C LYS A 3 -0.54 20.17 16.21
N TYR A 4 -1.86 20.00 16.29
CA TYR A 4 -2.63 19.13 15.40
C TYR A 4 -2.35 19.53 13.95
N GLN A 5 -1.69 18.65 13.19
CA GLN A 5 -1.62 18.73 11.74
C GLN A 5 -2.76 17.86 11.19
N PRO A 6 -3.73 18.43 10.46
CA PRO A 6 -4.73 17.62 9.78
C PRO A 6 -4.04 16.64 8.83
N PRO A 7 -4.53 15.41 8.68
CA PRO A 7 -3.89 14.40 7.85
C PRO A 7 -3.82 14.85 6.39
N ALA A 8 -2.80 14.38 5.68
CA ALA A 8 -2.61 14.59 4.25
C ALA A 8 -3.92 14.32 3.50
N ASP A 9 -4.21 15.17 2.51
CA ASP A 9 -5.33 15.05 1.59
C ASP A 9 -5.65 13.56 1.32
N PRO A 10 -6.89 13.07 1.48
CA PRO A 10 -7.24 11.68 1.13
C PRO A 10 -6.92 11.32 -0.32
N LYS A 11 -6.73 12.33 -1.19
CA LYS A 11 -6.26 12.17 -2.56
C LYS A 11 -4.73 12.12 -2.68
N ALA A 12 -4.00 12.33 -1.59
CA ALA A 12 -2.55 12.22 -1.57
C ALA A 12 -2.14 10.74 -1.69
N PRO A 13 -1.04 10.47 -2.43
CA PRO A 13 -0.41 9.18 -2.42
C PRO A 13 0.02 8.79 -0.99
N TRP A 14 -0.02 7.50 -0.69
CA TRP A 14 0.27 6.98 0.64
C TRP A 14 1.35 5.93 0.60
N ARG A 15 2.30 6.09 1.52
CA ARG A 15 3.49 5.24 1.61
C ARG A 15 3.23 4.18 2.68
N ILE A 16 3.42 2.92 2.31
CA ILE A 16 3.35 1.78 3.23
C ILE A 16 4.62 0.94 3.15
N VAL A 17 4.78 0.12 4.18
CA VAL A 17 5.72 -1.00 4.24
C VAL A 17 4.88 -2.27 4.31
N LEU A 18 5.30 -3.29 3.56
CA LEU A 18 4.62 -4.58 3.56
C LEU A 18 4.90 -5.32 4.87
N CYS A 19 3.87 -5.98 5.42
CA CYS A 19 3.98 -6.63 6.72
C CYS A 19 3.23 -7.95 6.85
N THR A 20 2.53 -8.42 5.80
CA THR A 20 1.95 -9.77 5.82
C THR A 20 3.02 -10.86 5.72
N ASP A 21 2.72 -12.00 6.35
CA ASP A 21 3.60 -13.17 6.34
C ASP A 21 3.88 -13.61 4.90
N GLY A 22 5.18 -13.71 4.54
CA GLY A 22 5.64 -14.05 3.19
C GLY A 22 6.00 -12.87 2.28
N ALA A 23 5.63 -11.63 2.63
CA ALA A 23 6.00 -10.41 1.89
C ALA A 23 6.50 -9.27 2.79
N ARG A 24 6.71 -9.56 4.07
CA ARG A 24 7.19 -8.60 5.07
C ARG A 24 8.58 -8.08 4.73
N ASP A 25 8.76 -6.77 4.87
CA ASP A 25 10.04 -6.11 4.59
C ASP A 25 11.13 -6.55 5.59
N ALA A 26 12.31 -6.91 5.08
CA ALA A 26 13.43 -7.41 5.87
C ALA A 26 14.01 -6.38 6.86
N ALA A 27 13.70 -5.10 6.69
CA ALA A 27 14.06 -4.04 7.61
C ALA A 27 13.25 -4.07 8.91
N ILE A 28 12.06 -4.68 8.95
CA ILE A 28 11.26 -4.79 10.19
C ILE A 28 11.96 -5.75 11.15
N ASP A 29 12.18 -5.30 12.39
CA ASP A 29 12.80 -6.11 13.44
C ASP A 29 11.73 -6.88 14.23
N GLU A 30 11.41 -8.08 13.78
CA GLU A 30 10.36 -8.93 14.38
C GLU A 30 10.66 -9.30 15.82
N ASP A 31 11.92 -9.54 16.17
CA ASP A 31 12.32 -9.97 17.51
C ASP A 31 12.07 -8.85 18.55
N ARG A 32 11.99 -7.61 18.08
CA ARG A 32 11.75 -6.42 18.89
C ARG A 32 10.35 -5.84 18.72
N CYS A 33 9.56 -6.36 17.77
CA CYS A 33 8.22 -5.86 17.48
C CYS A 33 7.18 -6.74 18.17
N ASP A 34 6.44 -6.16 19.11
CA ASP A 34 5.31 -6.88 19.69
C ASP A 34 4.18 -7.07 18.66
N ALA A 35 3.46 -8.18 18.78
CA ALA A 35 2.43 -8.56 17.82
C ALA A 35 1.26 -7.54 17.76
N ALA A 36 0.95 -6.86 18.87
CA ALA A 36 -0.15 -5.89 18.90
C ALA A 36 0.19 -4.63 18.10
N THR A 37 1.41 -4.12 18.25
CA THR A 37 1.93 -3.00 17.48
C THR A 37 1.96 -3.30 15.97
N LEU A 38 2.36 -4.52 15.59
CA LEU A 38 2.33 -4.92 14.19
C LEU A 38 0.90 -4.99 13.64
N VAL A 39 -0.06 -5.52 14.42
CA VAL A 39 -1.48 -5.53 14.04
C VAL A 39 -2.03 -4.11 13.89
N ASP A 40 -1.72 -3.21 14.82
CA ASP A 40 -2.13 -1.80 14.75
C ASP A 40 -1.58 -1.12 13.49
N TYR A 41 -0.35 -1.44 13.11
CA TYR A 41 0.21 -0.97 11.84
C TYR A 41 -0.49 -1.59 10.63
N VAL A 42 -0.75 -2.90 10.61
CA VAL A 42 -1.47 -3.57 9.50
C VAL A 42 -2.86 -2.96 9.30
N MET A 43 -3.53 -2.57 10.37
CA MET A 43 -4.89 -2.02 10.33
C MET A 43 -4.92 -0.54 9.96
N SER A 44 -4.00 0.26 10.49
CA SER A 44 -3.96 1.71 10.23
C SER A 44 -3.17 2.08 8.96
N ARG A 45 -2.16 1.27 8.64
CA ARG A 45 -1.13 1.54 7.63
C ARG A 45 -0.45 2.90 7.82
N ASP A 46 -0.43 3.44 9.04
CA ASP A 46 0.10 4.77 9.33
C ASP A 46 1.63 4.77 9.17
N PRO A 47 2.21 5.46 8.17
CA PRO A 47 3.65 5.49 7.96
C PRO A 47 4.42 6.08 9.15
N ALA A 48 3.78 6.90 9.99
CA ALA A 48 4.43 7.48 11.16
C ALA A 48 4.75 6.45 12.25
N MET A 49 4.14 5.25 12.21
CA MET A 49 4.45 4.15 13.13
C MET A 49 5.78 3.47 12.80
N ILE A 50 6.25 3.55 11.55
CA ILE A 50 7.52 2.97 11.15
C ILE A 50 8.67 3.71 11.84
N ALA A 51 9.61 2.95 12.42
CA ALA A 51 10.73 3.42 13.25
C ALA A 51 10.35 4.09 14.59
N SER A 52 9.08 4.49 14.80
CA SER A 52 8.63 5.04 16.09
C SER A 52 8.02 3.98 17.01
N ALA A 53 7.19 3.09 16.45
CA ALA A 53 6.50 2.01 17.15
C ALA A 53 6.87 0.66 16.55
N VAL A 54 6.87 0.54 15.21
CA VAL A 54 7.38 -0.64 14.49
C VAL A 54 8.89 -0.51 14.37
N PRO A 55 9.68 -1.31 15.12
CA PRO A 55 11.13 -1.20 15.13
C PRO A 55 11.74 -1.70 13.82
N LEU A 56 12.87 -1.11 13.47
CA LEU A 56 13.65 -1.48 12.31
C LEU A 56 15.01 -2.03 12.73
N ARG A 57 15.55 -2.94 11.94
CA ARG A 57 16.92 -3.44 12.10
C ARG A 57 17.92 -2.33 11.77
N ASP A 58 18.98 -2.23 12.57
CA ASP A 58 20.00 -1.22 12.38
C ASP A 58 20.73 -1.40 11.04
N GLY A 59 20.89 -0.31 10.29
CA GLY A 59 21.61 -0.29 9.02
C GLY A 59 20.87 -0.91 7.83
N ILE A 60 19.64 -1.40 7.99
CA ILE A 60 18.82 -1.91 6.89
C ILE A 60 17.81 -0.84 6.45
N ALA A 61 17.83 -0.50 5.16
CA ALA A 61 16.87 0.46 4.59
C ALA A 61 15.51 -0.21 4.33
N VAL A 62 14.44 0.52 4.64
CA VAL A 62 13.05 0.09 4.39
C VAL A 62 12.66 0.28 2.93
N THR A 63 11.85 -0.64 2.39
CA THR A 63 11.14 -0.43 1.13
C THR A 63 9.80 0.26 1.35
N TRP A 64 9.65 1.43 0.77
CA TRP A 64 8.43 2.21 0.73
C TRP A 64 7.66 1.98 -0.56
N TRP A 65 6.42 1.54 -0.43
CA TRP A 65 5.47 1.36 -1.53
C TRP A 65 4.46 2.50 -1.51
N THR A 66 4.43 3.30 -2.57
CA THR A 66 3.56 4.47 -2.67
C THR A 66 2.33 4.16 -3.51
N LEU A 67 1.16 4.26 -2.90
CA LEU A 67 -0.15 3.98 -3.50
C LEU A 67 -0.92 5.28 -3.71
N ALA A 68 -1.27 5.59 -4.96
CA ALA A 68 -2.23 6.62 -5.31
C ALA A 68 -3.66 6.20 -4.89
N PRO A 69 -4.54 7.17 -4.57
CA PRO A 69 -5.95 6.88 -4.30
C PRO A 69 -6.63 6.25 -5.52
N LEU A 70 -7.46 5.25 -5.29
CA LEU A 70 -8.36 4.74 -6.33
C LEU A 70 -9.57 5.66 -6.46
N SER A 71 -10.00 5.93 -7.69
CA SER A 71 -11.23 6.67 -7.94
C SER A 71 -12.45 5.81 -7.60
N PHE A 72 -13.54 6.44 -7.17
CA PHE A 72 -14.79 5.73 -6.93
C PHE A 72 -15.28 5.01 -8.20
N ALA A 73 -15.16 5.66 -9.37
CA ALA A 73 -15.52 5.07 -10.66
C ALA A 73 -14.72 3.79 -10.98
N PHE A 74 -13.43 3.77 -10.66
CA PHE A 74 -12.61 2.56 -10.78
C PHE A 74 -13.15 1.44 -9.89
N VAL A 75 -13.39 1.73 -8.61
CA VAL A 75 -13.84 0.72 -7.64
C VAL A 75 -15.20 0.14 -8.04
N THR A 76 -16.16 0.97 -8.44
CA THR A 76 -17.49 0.50 -8.84
C THR A 76 -17.43 -0.37 -10.09
N GLU A 77 -16.68 0.07 -11.10
CA GLU A 77 -16.53 -0.69 -12.34
C GLU A 77 -15.72 -1.98 -12.15
N LEU A 78 -14.71 -1.97 -11.29
CA LEU A 78 -13.95 -3.16 -10.92
C LEU A 78 -14.86 -4.21 -10.28
N LEU A 79 -15.66 -3.82 -9.29
CA LEU A 79 -16.59 -4.71 -8.60
C LEU A 79 -17.71 -5.22 -9.52
N ALA A 80 -18.11 -4.43 -10.52
CA ALA A 80 -19.12 -4.84 -11.50
C ALA A 80 -18.59 -5.87 -12.50
N ARG A 81 -17.29 -5.85 -12.82
CA ARG A 81 -16.70 -6.63 -13.92
C ARG A 81 -15.92 -7.85 -13.47
N GLU A 82 -15.32 -7.79 -12.29
CA GLU A 82 -14.46 -8.86 -11.77
C GLU A 82 -15.00 -9.33 -10.43
N THR A 83 -15.37 -10.61 -10.33
CA THR A 83 -15.96 -11.20 -9.13
C THR A 83 -14.95 -11.93 -8.26
N SER A 84 -13.76 -12.24 -8.79
CA SER A 84 -12.68 -12.85 -8.02
C SER A 84 -11.99 -11.83 -7.13
N PRO A 85 -12.01 -12.00 -5.78
CA PRO A 85 -11.33 -11.07 -4.87
C PRO A 85 -9.84 -10.93 -5.14
N GLU A 86 -9.20 -12.02 -5.56
CA GLU A 86 -7.77 -12.04 -5.87
C GLU A 86 -7.45 -11.19 -7.10
N ARG A 87 -8.23 -11.35 -8.17
CA ARG A 87 -8.07 -10.52 -9.38
C ARG A 87 -8.41 -9.06 -9.12
N GLN A 88 -9.40 -8.78 -8.27
CA GLN A 88 -9.69 -7.42 -7.82
C GLN A 88 -8.48 -6.78 -7.14
N ARG A 89 -7.80 -7.50 -6.24
CA ARG A 89 -6.58 -7.01 -5.57
C ARG A 89 -5.45 -6.76 -6.57
N ILE A 90 -5.21 -7.68 -7.50
CA ILE A 90 -4.18 -7.50 -8.53
C ILE A 90 -4.47 -6.24 -9.36
N LEU A 91 -5.71 -6.05 -9.84
CA LEU A 91 -6.10 -4.87 -10.61
C LEU A 91 -5.99 -3.58 -9.78
N ALA A 92 -6.36 -3.63 -8.51
CA ALA A 92 -6.22 -2.49 -7.60
C ALA A 92 -4.75 -2.12 -7.36
N ALA A 93 -3.86 -3.11 -7.18
CA ALA A 93 -2.42 -2.87 -7.03
C ALA A 93 -1.85 -2.20 -8.30
N ARG A 94 -2.24 -2.69 -9.47
CA ARG A 94 -1.85 -2.13 -10.78
C ARG A 94 -2.31 -0.69 -10.98
N ALA A 95 -3.49 -0.35 -10.47
CA ALA A 95 -4.01 1.01 -10.55
C ALA A 95 -3.32 1.95 -9.56
N ALA A 96 -3.16 1.50 -8.30
CA ALA A 96 -2.73 2.33 -7.19
C ALA A 96 -1.22 2.52 -7.11
N LEU A 97 -0.40 1.50 -7.37
CA LEU A 97 1.03 1.59 -7.13
C LEU A 97 1.68 2.59 -8.11
N VAL A 98 2.32 3.64 -7.59
CA VAL A 98 2.93 4.72 -8.38
C VAL A 98 4.43 4.87 -8.18
N ARG A 99 4.98 4.38 -7.06
CA ARG A 99 6.41 4.50 -6.77
C ARG A 99 6.84 3.45 -5.75
N VAL A 100 8.06 2.96 -5.90
CA VAL A 100 8.74 2.10 -4.93
C VAL A 100 10.09 2.74 -4.61
N GLU A 101 10.47 2.80 -3.34
CA GLU A 101 11.75 3.38 -2.89
C GLU A 101 12.39 2.47 -1.85
N GLY A 102 13.70 2.25 -1.91
CA GLY A 102 14.43 1.38 -0.98
C GLY A 102 15.00 0.14 -1.66
N PRO A 103 15.53 -0.84 -0.89
CA PRO A 103 16.29 -1.95 -1.44
C PRO A 103 15.52 -2.81 -2.44
N MET A 104 14.22 -3.05 -2.20
CA MET A 104 13.38 -3.80 -3.15
C MET A 104 12.85 -2.93 -4.30
N GLY A 105 13.12 -1.61 -4.25
CA GLY A 105 12.70 -0.58 -5.22
C GLY A 105 13.82 -0.09 -6.13
N GLU A 106 15.08 -0.47 -5.88
CA GLU A 106 16.22 -0.03 -6.68
C GLU A 106 16.06 -0.54 -8.12
N GLY A 107 15.77 0.38 -9.04
CA GLY A 107 15.50 0.09 -10.45
C GLY A 107 14.03 0.10 -10.87
N LEU A 108 13.04 0.11 -9.97
CA LEU A 108 11.60 0.11 -10.30
C LEU A 108 11.07 1.51 -10.69
N ASN A 109 11.30 1.93 -11.94
CA ASN A 109 10.61 3.09 -12.54
C ASN A 109 9.24 2.65 -13.10
N LEU A 110 8.20 2.82 -12.29
CA LEU A 110 6.81 2.40 -12.59
C LEU A 110 6.05 3.41 -13.46
N ASP A 111 6.56 3.67 -14.67
CA ASP A 111 6.02 4.71 -15.54
C ASP A 111 5.14 4.15 -16.68
N ALA A 112 5.35 2.88 -17.05
CA ALA A 112 4.64 2.25 -18.16
C ALA A 112 3.22 1.84 -17.75
N ARG A 113 2.23 2.47 -18.39
CA ARG A 113 0.81 2.29 -18.08
C ARG A 113 -0.02 2.02 -19.32
N GLU A 114 -1.05 1.21 -19.16
CA GLU A 114 -2.10 0.98 -20.15
C GLU A 114 -3.45 1.55 -19.70
N PRO A 115 -4.37 1.84 -20.65
CA PRO A 115 -5.74 2.19 -20.30
C PRO A 115 -6.40 1.12 -19.45
N GLY A 116 -7.03 1.53 -18.36
CA GLY A 116 -7.70 0.64 -17.43
C GLY A 116 -9.20 0.89 -17.31
N VAL A 117 -9.72 0.45 -16.17
CA VAL A 117 -11.13 0.52 -15.82
C VAL A 117 -11.45 1.88 -15.19
N GLY A 118 -12.67 2.39 -15.35
CA GLY A 118 -13.12 3.62 -14.65
C GLY A 118 -12.23 4.85 -14.86
N GLY A 119 -11.54 4.94 -16.00
CA GLY A 119 -10.65 6.05 -16.37
C GLY A 119 -9.29 6.07 -15.67
N MET A 120 -8.94 5.04 -14.89
CA MET A 120 -7.61 4.91 -14.28
C MET A 120 -6.68 4.11 -15.20
N SER A 121 -5.41 4.50 -15.25
CA SER A 121 -4.38 3.75 -15.97
C SER A 121 -3.74 2.69 -15.08
N LEU A 122 -3.52 1.50 -15.64
CA LEU A 122 -2.95 0.35 -14.95
C LEU A 122 -1.48 0.19 -15.31
N LEU A 123 -0.65 -0.27 -14.37
CA LEU A 123 0.67 -0.78 -14.70
C LEU A 123 0.58 -1.90 -15.75
N VAL A 124 1.40 -1.84 -16.79
CA VAL A 124 1.50 -2.89 -17.81
C VAL A 124 2.03 -4.18 -17.19
N ALA A 125 1.77 -5.33 -17.83
CA ALA A 125 2.14 -6.64 -17.31
C ALA A 125 3.62 -6.77 -16.92
N SER A 126 4.53 -6.16 -17.69
CA SER A 126 5.96 -6.18 -17.37
C SER A 126 6.30 -5.46 -16.07
N GLU A 127 5.63 -4.35 -15.74
CA GLU A 127 5.84 -3.66 -14.45
C GLU A 127 5.25 -4.46 -13.29
N VAL A 128 4.13 -5.15 -13.52
CA VAL A 128 3.54 -6.05 -12.52
C VAL A 128 4.47 -7.21 -12.21
N GLU A 129 5.09 -7.80 -13.23
CA GLU A 129 6.07 -8.86 -13.06
C GLU A 129 7.26 -8.37 -12.21
N ARG A 130 7.77 -7.16 -12.46
CA ARG A 130 8.88 -6.61 -11.66
C ARG A 130 8.50 -6.38 -10.20
N VAL A 131 7.29 -5.89 -9.94
CA VAL A 131 6.75 -5.76 -8.58
C VAL A 131 6.65 -7.13 -7.91
N TYR A 132 6.14 -8.13 -8.63
CA TYR A 132 6.06 -9.51 -8.16
C TYR A 132 7.45 -10.08 -7.84
N GLN A 133 8.46 -9.87 -8.68
CA GLN A 133 9.84 -10.33 -8.41
C GLN A 133 10.43 -9.67 -7.16
N SER A 134 10.01 -8.44 -6.83
CA SER A 134 10.44 -7.77 -5.60
C SER A 134 9.75 -8.33 -4.36
N CYS A 135 8.41 -8.36 -4.30
CA CYS A 135 7.66 -8.65 -3.07
C CYS A 135 6.89 -9.98 -3.05
N GLY A 136 7.01 -10.78 -4.11
CA GLY A 136 6.24 -12.00 -4.30
C GLY A 136 4.74 -11.77 -4.51
N TYR A 137 4.01 -12.89 -4.65
CA TYR A 137 2.57 -12.87 -4.91
C TYR A 137 1.77 -12.25 -3.75
N GLY A 138 2.11 -12.65 -2.52
CA GLY A 138 1.46 -12.13 -1.31
C GLY A 138 1.56 -10.61 -1.20
N GLY A 139 2.73 -10.04 -1.52
CA GLY A 139 2.94 -8.59 -1.50
C GLY A 139 2.09 -7.85 -2.52
N VAL A 140 1.95 -8.39 -3.74
CA VAL A 140 1.04 -7.82 -4.76
C VAL A 140 -0.40 -7.80 -4.25
N LEU A 141 -0.85 -8.89 -3.61
CA LEU A 141 -2.21 -8.94 -3.05
C LEU A 141 -2.38 -7.96 -1.89
N GLU A 142 -1.39 -7.82 -1.01
CA GLU A 142 -1.41 -6.87 0.11
C GLU A 142 -1.49 -5.41 -0.37
N LEU A 143 -0.72 -5.05 -1.40
CA LEU A 143 -0.77 -3.72 -2.02
C LEU A 143 -2.18 -3.40 -2.53
N GLY A 144 -2.79 -4.36 -3.24
CA GLY A 144 -4.13 -4.24 -3.79
C GLY A 144 -5.21 -4.14 -2.72
N ASP A 145 -5.15 -4.99 -1.70
CA ASP A 145 -6.09 -4.98 -0.59
C ASP A 145 -6.01 -3.65 0.18
N THR A 146 -4.79 -3.17 0.45
CA THR A 146 -4.55 -1.88 1.10
C THR A 146 -5.14 -0.72 0.29
N ALA A 147 -4.96 -0.72 -1.03
CA ALA A 147 -5.53 0.29 -1.91
C ALA A 147 -7.07 0.28 -1.91
N LEU A 148 -7.69 -0.91 -1.92
CA LEU A 148 -9.15 -1.08 -1.88
C LEU A 148 -9.73 -0.64 -0.54
N VAL A 149 -9.09 -1.00 0.57
CA VAL A 149 -9.50 -0.57 1.92
C VAL A 149 -9.41 0.96 2.01
N ARG A 150 -8.30 1.55 1.55
CA ARG A 150 -8.11 3.00 1.50
C ARG A 150 -9.21 3.71 0.71
N ALA A 151 -9.60 3.16 -0.44
CA ALA A 151 -10.60 3.78 -1.31
C ALA A 151 -12.00 3.85 -0.68
N ARG A 152 -12.27 3.03 0.36
CA ARG A 152 -13.52 3.06 1.14
C ARG A 152 -13.51 4.10 2.25
N LEU A 153 -12.35 4.66 2.56
CA LEU A 153 -12.20 5.61 3.65
C LEU A 153 -12.75 6.98 3.29
N ARG A 154 -13.35 7.64 4.28
CA ARG A 154 -13.70 9.05 4.14
C ARG A 154 -12.44 9.91 4.08
N PRO A 155 -12.52 11.09 3.45
CA PRO A 155 -11.51 12.13 3.59
C PRO A 155 -10.96 12.28 5.00
N GLY A 156 -9.64 12.07 5.17
CA GLY A 156 -8.92 12.25 6.44
C GLY A 156 -8.97 11.07 7.43
N ALA A 157 -9.60 9.94 7.10
CA ALA A 157 -9.57 8.75 7.96
C ALA A 157 -8.23 7.98 7.85
N ARG A 158 -7.72 7.49 8.99
CA ARG A 158 -6.42 6.78 9.09
C ARG A 158 -6.54 5.24 9.05
N GLY A 159 -7.64 4.72 8.54
CA GLY A 159 -7.91 3.28 8.47
C GLY A 159 -9.41 2.97 8.39
N PRO A 160 -9.80 1.71 8.13
CA PRO A 160 -11.21 1.29 7.97
C PRO A 160 -12.07 1.57 9.20
N PHE A 161 -11.45 1.67 10.37
CA PHE A 161 -12.09 2.05 11.64
C PHE A 161 -11.55 3.37 12.19
N GLY A 162 -10.77 4.11 11.40
CA GLY A 162 -10.17 5.37 11.79
C GLY A 162 -11.24 6.42 12.04
N LEU A 163 -11.51 6.72 13.32
CA LEU A 163 -12.18 7.94 13.71
C LEU A 163 -11.38 9.12 13.14
N CYS A 164 -12.04 10.06 12.47
CA CYS A 164 -11.46 11.38 12.19
C CYS A 164 -11.15 12.03 13.55
N ARG A 165 -9.93 11.85 14.05
CA ARG A 165 -9.43 12.56 15.24
C ARG A 165 -8.58 13.71 14.79
#